data_AF-A0A316EA62-F1
#
_entry.id   AF-A0A316EA62-F1
#
_cell.length_a   1.000
_cell.length_b   1.000
_cell.length_c   1.000
_cell.angle_alpha   90.00
_cell.angle_beta   90.00
_cell.angle_gamma   90.00
#
_symmetry.space_group_name_H-M   'P 1'
#
loop_
_entity.id
_entity.type
_entity.pdbx_description
1 polymer ?
#
loop_
_entity_poly.entity_id
_entity_poly.type
_entity_poly.pdbx_seq_one_letter_code
_entity_poly.pdbx_strand_id
1 'polypeptide(L)'
;MGAPLRRRFRRPPRTRPRCAVLHELAGDGPALELGIGSGRIALPLAEHGIPVSGIDASTDMIAILQQQRGALPVDARIADMAGFRPPAPFPFPFPFPFPFPFPLVYVAASTFSLLGSAERQLTCLKAVAGTLSGGGLFVIEAALPHTVTGNGQQVIVRHVADGVGHAHGLRGL
;
A
#
# COMPACT_ATOMS: atom_id res chain seq x y z
N MET A 1 35.19 21.79 27.99
CA MET A 1 34.91 21.15 26.69
C MET A 1 33.88 20.04 26.94
N GLY A 2 32.67 20.15 26.41
CA GLY A 2 31.61 19.16 26.63
C GLY A 2 30.34 19.58 25.88
N ALA A 3 30.18 19.08 24.65
CA ALA A 3 29.01 19.39 23.82
C ALA A 3 27.76 18.69 24.38
N PRO A 4 26.57 19.34 24.40
CA PRO A 4 25.36 18.72 24.91
C PRO A 4 24.84 17.65 23.95
N LEU A 5 24.52 16.48 24.52
CA LEU A 5 23.88 15.34 23.88
C LEU A 5 22.64 15.78 23.10
N ARG A 6 22.67 15.62 21.77
CA ARG A 6 21.50 15.77 20.90
C ARG A 6 20.45 14.72 21.31
N ARG A 7 19.42 15.13 22.05
CA ARG A 7 18.22 14.31 22.23
C ARG A 7 17.63 14.05 20.84
N ARG A 8 17.74 12.80 20.38
CA ARG A 8 17.06 12.33 19.16
C ARG A 8 15.56 12.48 19.40
N PHE A 9 14.95 13.53 18.87
CA PHE A 9 13.51 13.60 18.71
C PHE A 9 13.09 12.48 17.76
N ARG A 10 12.66 11.34 18.31
CA ARG A 10 12.04 10.27 17.54
C ARG A 10 10.69 10.81 17.09
N ARG A 11 10.54 11.12 15.80
CA ARG A 11 9.21 11.45 15.23
C ARG A 11 8.23 10.35 15.66
N PRO A 12 7.01 10.70 16.09
CA PRO A 12 6.02 9.70 16.48
C PRO A 12 5.80 8.73 15.30
N PRO A 13 5.57 7.44 15.57
CA PRO A 13 5.38 6.47 14.51
C PRO A 13 4.17 6.86 13.66
N ARG A 14 4.41 7.19 12.38
CA ARG A 14 3.35 7.56 11.42
C ARG A 14 2.38 6.42 11.09
N THR A 15 2.57 5.25 11.70
CA THR A 15 1.80 4.03 11.45
C THR A 15 0.37 4.13 11.98
N ARG A 16 0.14 4.68 13.18
CA ARG A 16 -1.19 4.68 13.81
C ARG A 16 -2.27 5.39 12.96
N PRO A 17 -2.04 6.61 12.42
CA PRO A 17 -3.05 7.26 11.57
C PRO A 17 -3.34 6.47 10.29
N ARG A 18 -2.34 5.78 9.73
CA ARG A 18 -2.52 4.97 8.52
C ARG A 18 -3.39 3.75 8.80
N CYS A 19 -3.12 3.04 9.90
CA CYS A 19 -3.93 1.89 10.30
C CYS A 19 -5.38 2.28 10.59
N ALA A 20 -5.63 3.45 11.19
CA ALA A 20 -6.99 3.93 11.44
C ALA A 20 -7.79 4.13 10.14
N VAL A 21 -7.20 4.81 9.14
CA VAL A 21 -7.83 4.99 7.82
C VAL A 21 -8.07 3.64 7.14
N LEU A 22 -7.08 2.74 7.13
CA LEU A 22 -7.23 1.43 6.49
C LEU A 22 -8.26 0.55 7.19
N HIS A 23 -8.39 0.63 8.51
CA HIS A 23 -9.40 -0.10 9.26
C HIS A 23 -10.82 0.39 8.90
N GLU A 24 -11.04 1.70 8.84
CA GLU A 24 -12.32 2.28 8.41
C GLU A 24 -12.70 1.85 6.98
N LEU A 25 -11.72 1.84 6.06
CA LEU A 25 -11.95 1.45 4.67
C LEU A 25 -12.14 -0.07 4.49
N ALA A 26 -11.52 -0.89 5.34
CA ALA A 26 -11.68 -2.35 5.29
C ALA A 26 -13.04 -2.82 5.82
N GLY A 27 -13.64 -2.07 6.75
CA GLY A 27 -14.77 -2.55 7.55
C GLY A 27 -14.36 -3.82 8.30
N ASP A 28 -15.17 -4.87 8.23
CA ASP A 28 -14.86 -6.20 8.80
C ASP A 28 -14.16 -7.14 7.79
N GLY A 29 -13.84 -6.64 6.60
CA GLY A 29 -13.32 -7.45 5.49
C GLY A 29 -11.80 -7.67 5.51
N PRO A 30 -11.30 -8.75 4.89
CA PRO A 30 -9.86 -8.99 4.78
C PRO A 30 -9.19 -7.95 3.86
N ALA A 31 -7.92 -7.66 4.12
CA ALA A 31 -7.12 -6.75 3.32
C ALA A 31 -5.93 -7.44 2.65
N LEU A 32 -5.50 -6.92 1.50
CA LEU A 32 -4.25 -7.31 0.82
C LEU A 32 -3.24 -6.16 0.84
N GLU A 33 -2.05 -6.39 1.41
CA GLU A 33 -0.91 -5.44 1.37
C GLU A 33 0.07 -5.79 0.24
N LEU A 34 0.34 -4.82 -0.65
CA LEU A 34 1.37 -4.94 -1.68
C LEU A 34 2.70 -4.40 -1.14
N GLY A 35 3.73 -5.26 -1.11
CA GLY A 35 5.00 -4.98 -0.45
C GLY A 35 4.85 -4.92 1.06
N ILE A 36 4.31 -6.01 1.64
CA ILE A 36 4.02 -6.15 3.07
C ILE A 36 5.27 -6.02 3.95
N GLY A 37 6.45 -6.33 3.41
CA GLY A 37 7.73 -6.28 4.11
C GLY A 37 7.68 -7.06 5.43
N SER A 38 8.11 -6.41 6.50
CA SER A 38 8.08 -6.96 7.86
C SER A 38 6.73 -6.73 8.58
N GLY A 39 5.67 -6.38 7.84
CA GLY A 39 4.31 -6.15 8.38
C GLY A 39 4.16 -4.90 9.23
N ARG A 40 4.89 -3.82 8.93
CA ARG A 40 4.80 -2.54 9.65
C ARG A 40 3.37 -1.97 9.68
N ILE A 41 2.55 -2.26 8.68
CA ILE A 41 1.12 -1.89 8.63
C ILE A 41 0.24 -3.12 8.87
N ALA A 42 0.52 -4.24 8.22
CA ALA A 42 -0.23 -5.49 8.40
C ALA A 42 -0.39 -5.94 9.86
N LEU A 43 0.68 -5.94 10.66
CA LEU A 43 0.63 -6.42 12.04
C LEU A 43 -0.28 -5.54 12.91
N PRO A 44 -0.10 -4.21 12.97
CA PRO A 44 -1.06 -3.37 13.68
C PRO A 44 -2.49 -3.45 13.13
N LEU A 45 -2.69 -3.61 11.82
CA LEU A 45 -4.03 -3.71 11.26
C LEU A 45 -4.72 -5.02 11.71
N ALA A 46 -3.98 -6.12 11.78
CA ALA A 46 -4.45 -7.40 12.29
C ALA A 46 -4.70 -7.41 13.80
N GLU A 47 -3.92 -6.64 14.58
CA GLU A 47 -4.23 -6.40 16.01
C GLU A 47 -5.60 -5.72 16.20
N HIS A 48 -6.10 -5.00 15.19
CA HIS A 48 -7.42 -4.36 15.19
C HIS A 48 -8.49 -5.22 14.50
N GLY A 49 -8.25 -6.53 14.35
CA GLY A 49 -9.24 -7.50 13.90
C GLY A 49 -9.36 -7.67 12.39
N ILE A 50 -8.54 -7.00 11.59
CA ILE A 50 -8.55 -7.13 10.12
C ILE A 50 -7.58 -8.22 9.67
N PRO A 51 -8.04 -9.33 9.06
CA PRO A 51 -7.13 -10.31 8.47
C PRO A 51 -6.33 -9.69 7.32
N VAL A 52 -5.02 -9.89 7.29
CA VAL A 52 -4.16 -9.31 6.26
C VAL A 52 -3.43 -10.41 5.48
N SER A 53 -3.69 -10.45 4.19
CA SER A 53 -2.83 -11.15 3.22
C SER A 53 -1.79 -10.18 2.68
N GLY A 54 -0.61 -10.65 2.30
CA GLY A 54 0.42 -9.76 1.76
C GLY A 54 1.34 -10.40 0.74
N ILE A 55 1.86 -9.59 -0.17
CA ILE A 55 2.93 -10.00 -1.08
C ILE A 55 4.18 -9.18 -0.84
N ASP A 56 5.35 -9.81 -0.95
CA ASP A 56 6.63 -9.12 -0.99
C ASP A 56 7.60 -9.88 -1.90
N ALA A 57 8.55 -9.17 -2.52
CA ALA A 57 9.60 -9.80 -3.31
C ALA A 57 10.77 -10.31 -2.43
N SER A 58 10.91 -9.78 -1.21
CA SER A 58 12.01 -10.09 -0.30
C SER A 58 11.67 -11.26 0.63
N THR A 59 12.38 -12.37 0.45
CA THR A 59 12.33 -13.54 1.34
C THR A 59 12.70 -13.19 2.77
N ASP A 60 13.71 -12.35 2.95
CA ASP A 60 14.23 -11.97 4.27
C ASP A 60 13.21 -11.13 5.04
N MET A 61 12.52 -10.21 4.36
CA MET A 61 11.47 -9.40 4.98
C MET A 61 10.26 -10.24 5.39
N ILE A 62 9.86 -11.22 4.56
CA ILE A 62 8.80 -12.17 4.94
C ILE A 62 9.26 -13.04 6.12
N ALA A 63 10.51 -13.50 6.16
CA ALA A 63 11.01 -14.26 7.30
C ALA A 63 10.93 -13.46 8.61
N ILE A 64 11.28 -12.16 8.57
CA ILE A 64 11.12 -11.25 9.71
C ILE A 64 9.64 -11.13 10.11
N LEU A 65 8.74 -10.94 9.14
CA LEU A 65 7.30 -10.89 9.40
C LEU A 65 6.80 -12.16 10.10
N GLN A 66 7.21 -13.33 9.62
CA GLN A 66 6.80 -14.62 10.20
C GLN A 66 7.26 -14.79 11.64
N GLN A 67 8.45 -14.28 11.99
CA GLN A 67 8.92 -14.25 13.38
C GLN A 67 8.14 -13.28 14.26
N GLN A 68 7.62 -12.19 13.69
CA GLN A 68 6.94 -11.12 14.43
C GLN A 68 5.43 -11.33 14.58
N ARG A 69 4.78 -12.04 13.65
CA ARG A 69 3.31 -12.09 13.59
C ARG A 69 2.64 -12.80 14.76
N GLY A 70 3.34 -13.70 15.45
CA GLY A 70 2.76 -14.53 16.50
C GLY A 70 1.51 -15.27 16.00
N ALA A 71 0.39 -15.10 16.69
CA ALA A 71 -0.90 -15.71 16.33
C ALA A 71 -1.81 -14.79 15.48
N LEU A 72 -1.33 -13.62 15.06
CA LEU A 72 -2.13 -12.68 14.28
C LEU A 72 -2.53 -13.29 12.92
N PRO A 73 -3.73 -12.97 12.38
CA PRO A 73 -4.22 -13.45 11.09
C PRO A 73 -3.53 -12.72 9.93
N VAL A 74 -2.21 -12.85 9.86
CA VAL A 74 -1.35 -12.31 8.80
C VAL A 74 -0.67 -13.44 8.06
N ASP A 75 -0.89 -13.51 6.75
CA ASP A 75 -0.18 -14.40 5.83
C ASP A 75 0.53 -13.60 4.74
N ALA A 76 1.70 -14.07 4.31
CA ALA A 76 2.52 -13.38 3.33
C ALA A 76 3.16 -14.35 2.35
N ARG A 77 3.13 -14.02 1.07
CA ARG A 77 3.70 -14.85 -0.01
C ARG A 77 4.73 -14.08 -0.85
N ILE A 78 5.71 -14.82 -1.35
CA ILE A 78 6.76 -14.26 -2.21
C ILE A 78 6.19 -14.02 -3.61
N ALA A 79 6.12 -12.75 -4.03
CA ALA A 79 5.66 -12.36 -5.36
C ALA A 79 6.09 -10.94 -5.77
N ASP A 80 6.26 -10.72 -7.09
CA ASP A 80 6.33 -9.40 -7.70
C ASP A 80 4.93 -8.77 -7.73
N MET A 81 4.79 -7.60 -7.09
CA MET A 81 3.54 -6.86 -7.05
C MET A 81 3.06 -6.35 -8.42
N ALA A 82 3.94 -6.27 -9.43
CA ALA A 82 3.56 -5.84 -10.78
C ALA A 82 2.50 -6.75 -11.40
N GLY A 83 2.53 -8.05 -11.11
CA GLY A 83 1.60 -9.02 -11.70
C GLY A 83 1.16 -10.12 -10.75
N PHE A 84 1.49 -10.00 -9.46
CA PHE A 84 1.20 -10.98 -8.41
C PHE A 84 1.77 -12.37 -8.70
N ARG A 85 2.96 -12.41 -9.30
CA ARG A 85 3.64 -13.64 -9.71
C ARG A 85 4.88 -13.88 -8.87
N PRO A 86 5.20 -15.14 -8.51
CA PRO A 86 6.50 -15.45 -7.93
C PRO A 86 7.64 -15.06 -8.88
N PRO A 87 8.83 -14.71 -8.37
CA PRO A 87 10.00 -14.44 -9.19
C PRO A 87 10.38 -15.67 -10.03
N ALA A 88 10.91 -15.50 -11.24
CA ALA A 88 11.35 -16.63 -12.07
C ALA A 88 12.43 -17.48 -11.36
N PRO A 89 12.54 -18.80 -11.64
CA PRO A 89 11.87 -19.58 -12.69
C PRO A 89 10.78 -20.48 -12.11
N PHE A 90 9.66 -19.94 -11.64
CA PHE A 90 8.49 -20.76 -11.34
C PHE A 90 7.70 -21.01 -12.65
N PRO A 91 7.72 -22.24 -13.19
CA PRO A 91 7.33 -22.51 -14.58
C PRO A 91 5.81 -22.66 -14.79
N PHE A 92 5.01 -22.58 -13.74
CA PHE A 92 3.56 -22.71 -13.82
C PHE A 92 2.86 -21.41 -13.42
N PRO A 93 1.70 -21.09 -14.02
CA PRO A 93 0.82 -20.06 -13.51
C PRO A 93 0.42 -20.47 -12.10
N PHE A 94 1.13 -19.91 -11.11
CA PHE A 94 0.77 -20.11 -9.71
C PHE A 94 -0.63 -19.49 -9.54
N PRO A 95 -1.59 -20.20 -8.92
CA PRO A 95 -2.86 -19.56 -8.58
C PRO A 95 -2.54 -18.28 -7.81
N PHE A 96 -3.34 -17.23 -8.05
CA PHE A 96 -3.18 -15.95 -7.35
C PHE A 96 -2.89 -16.24 -5.87
N PRO A 97 -1.84 -15.63 -5.27
CA PRO A 97 -1.29 -16.07 -3.99
C PRO A 97 -2.30 -16.10 -2.84
N PHE A 98 -3.51 -15.58 -2.99
CA PHE A 98 -4.54 -15.66 -1.98
C PHE A 98 -5.90 -16.01 -2.59
N PRO A 99 -6.83 -16.62 -1.84
CA PRO A 99 -8.22 -16.64 -2.25
C PRO A 99 -8.73 -15.19 -2.39
N PHE A 100 -9.38 -14.88 -3.52
CA PHE A 100 -9.98 -13.58 -3.85
C PHE A 100 -11.52 -13.71 -3.85
N PRO A 101 -12.31 -12.62 -3.74
CA PRO A 101 -11.91 -11.21 -3.81
C PRO A 101 -11.69 -10.48 -2.47
N PHE A 102 -10.98 -9.35 -2.51
CA PHE A 102 -10.68 -8.48 -1.36
C PHE A 102 -11.48 -7.17 -1.39
N PRO A 103 -12.11 -6.75 -0.28
CA PRO A 103 -12.72 -5.43 -0.16
C PRO A 103 -11.69 -4.30 -0.05
N LEU A 104 -10.48 -4.57 0.43
CA LEU A 104 -9.39 -3.60 0.51
C LEU A 104 -8.08 -4.18 -0.03
N VAL A 105 -7.48 -3.49 -0.98
CA VAL A 105 -6.08 -3.68 -1.39
C VAL A 105 -5.33 -2.39 -1.10
N TYR A 106 -4.12 -2.45 -0.58
CA TYR A 106 -3.35 -1.24 -0.30
C TYR A 106 -1.84 -1.41 -0.51
N VAL A 107 -1.17 -0.30 -0.79
CA VAL A 107 0.29 -0.20 -0.90
C VAL A 107 0.76 1.02 -0.12
N ALA A 108 1.57 0.78 0.91
CA ALA A 108 2.00 1.81 1.85
C ALA A 108 3.42 2.34 1.58
N ALA A 109 3.81 3.42 2.24
CA ALA A 109 5.18 3.96 2.27
C ALA A 109 5.88 4.13 0.91
N SER A 110 5.14 4.58 -0.11
CA SER A 110 5.66 4.81 -1.46
C SER A 110 6.18 3.55 -2.16
N THR A 111 5.82 2.35 -1.69
CA THR A 111 6.25 1.10 -2.30
C THR A 111 5.84 0.99 -3.78
N PHE A 112 4.71 1.60 -4.18
CA PHE A 112 4.25 1.61 -5.57
C PHE A 112 5.25 2.24 -6.55
N SER A 113 6.05 3.23 -6.12
CA SER A 113 7.05 3.85 -7.00
C SER A 113 8.24 2.94 -7.31
N LEU A 114 8.43 1.85 -6.54
CA LEU A 114 9.49 0.88 -6.76
C LEU A 114 9.26 0.03 -8.02
N LEU A 115 8.06 0.06 -8.61
CA LEU A 115 7.80 -0.58 -9.90
C LEU A 115 8.63 0.03 -11.03
N GLY A 116 9.05 1.29 -10.91
CA GLY A 116 10.07 1.91 -11.76
C GLY A 116 9.65 2.25 -13.20
N SER A 117 8.47 1.81 -13.66
CA SER A 117 7.94 2.14 -14.98
C SER A 117 6.42 2.22 -14.99
N ALA A 118 5.86 3.02 -15.90
CA ALA A 118 4.42 3.16 -16.07
C ALA A 118 3.75 1.85 -16.51
N GLU A 119 4.42 1.05 -17.33
CA GLU A 119 3.93 -0.24 -17.80
C GLU A 119 3.79 -1.23 -16.65
N ARG A 120 4.78 -1.28 -15.75
CA ARG A 120 4.73 -2.13 -14.56
C ARG A 120 3.67 -1.65 -13.58
N GLN A 121 3.52 -0.33 -13.40
CA GLN A 121 2.44 0.26 -12.61
C GLN A 121 1.06 -0.07 -13.18
N LEU A 122 0.86 0.02 -14.50
CA LEU A 122 -0.39 -0.35 -15.16
C LEU A 122 -0.68 -1.85 -15.01
N THR A 123 0.35 -2.69 -15.12
CA THR A 123 0.21 -4.14 -14.90
C THR A 123 -0.26 -4.42 -13.47
N CYS A 124 0.30 -3.71 -12.48
CA CYS A 124 -0.10 -3.81 -11.08
C CYS A 124 -1.57 -3.40 -10.90
N LEU A 125 -1.97 -2.24 -11.46
CA LEU A 125 -3.34 -1.76 -11.38
C LEU A 125 -4.35 -2.73 -11.99
N LYS A 126 -4.02 -3.35 -13.13
CA LYS A 126 -4.85 -4.40 -13.75
C LYS A 126 -4.98 -5.63 -12.85
N ALA A 127 -3.87 -6.06 -12.23
CA ALA A 127 -3.87 -7.18 -11.31
C ALA A 127 -4.73 -6.89 -10.07
N VAL A 128 -4.60 -5.69 -9.49
CA VAL A 128 -5.43 -5.22 -8.37
C VAL A 128 -6.91 -5.23 -8.72
N ALA A 129 -7.28 -4.68 -9.88
CA ALA A 129 -8.68 -4.63 -10.32
C ALA A 129 -9.31 -6.03 -10.42
N GLY A 130 -8.53 -7.04 -10.85
CA GLY A 130 -8.99 -8.44 -10.90
C GLY A 130 -9.15 -9.12 -9.54
N THR A 131 -8.65 -8.51 -8.46
CA THR A 131 -8.68 -9.07 -7.10
C THR A 131 -9.68 -8.39 -6.17
N LEU A 132 -10.20 -7.23 -6.54
CA LEU A 132 -11.13 -6.48 -5.72
C LEU A 132 -12.53 -7.10 -5.74
N SER A 133 -13.24 -7.04 -4.62
CA SER A 133 -14.66 -7.37 -4.57
C SER A 133 -15.48 -6.28 -5.25
N GLY A 134 -16.76 -6.55 -5.54
CA GLY A 134 -17.68 -5.50 -5.96
C GLY A 134 -17.70 -4.37 -4.93
N GLY A 135 -17.35 -3.14 -5.34
CA GLY A 135 -17.23 -1.98 -4.45
C GLY A 135 -15.94 -1.91 -3.62
N GLY A 136 -14.97 -2.80 -3.85
CA GLY A 136 -13.69 -2.81 -3.15
C GLY A 136 -12.81 -1.60 -3.50
N LEU A 137 -11.90 -1.27 -2.59
CA LEU A 137 -11.03 -0.09 -2.68
C LEU A 137 -9.56 -0.47 -2.87
N PHE A 138 -8.88 0.30 -3.71
CA PHE A 138 -7.41 0.29 -3.79
C PHE A 138 -6.82 1.59 -3.24
N VAL A 139 -5.92 1.48 -2.25
CA VAL A 139 -5.31 2.62 -1.57
C VAL A 139 -3.80 2.68 -1.84
N ILE A 140 -3.31 3.84 -2.25
CA ILE A 140 -1.88 4.10 -2.48
C ILE A 140 -1.41 5.22 -1.54
N GLU A 141 -0.48 4.92 -0.63
CA GLU A 141 0.29 5.95 0.07
C GLU A 141 1.48 6.36 -0.80
N ALA A 142 1.35 7.48 -1.51
CA ALA A 142 2.43 8.05 -2.32
C ALA A 142 3.05 9.28 -1.66
N ALA A 143 4.39 9.33 -1.62
CA ALA A 143 5.10 10.59 -1.40
C ALA A 143 5.08 11.38 -2.72
N LEU A 144 4.35 12.48 -2.75
CA LEU A 144 4.40 13.39 -3.89
C LEU A 144 5.78 14.07 -3.90
N PRO A 145 6.48 14.13 -5.06
CA PRO A 145 7.62 15.03 -5.18
C PRO A 145 7.13 16.43 -4.88
N HIS A 146 7.88 17.18 -4.05
CA HIS A 146 7.51 18.52 -3.63
C HIS A 146 6.98 19.33 -4.82
N THR A 147 5.75 19.82 -4.68
CA THR A 147 5.10 20.74 -5.59
C THR A 147 6.10 21.80 -6.03
N VAL A 148 6.43 21.87 -7.32
CA VAL A 148 7.01 23.09 -7.89
C VAL A 148 5.90 24.13 -7.76
N THR A 149 6.01 25.00 -6.77
CA THR A 149 5.09 26.13 -6.58
C THR A 149 5.33 27.12 -7.72
N GLY A 150 4.59 26.95 -8.82
CA GLY A 150 4.34 28.05 -9.76
C GLY A 150 3.27 28.95 -9.15
N ASN A 151 3.64 30.17 -8.74
CA ASN A 151 2.75 31.31 -8.45
C ASN A 151 1.42 31.04 -7.74
N GLY A 152 1.46 30.54 -6.50
CA GLY A 152 0.35 30.72 -5.54
C GLY A 152 -0.98 30.04 -5.87
N GLN A 153 -1.03 29.14 -6.86
CA GLN A 153 -2.22 28.35 -7.14
C GLN A 153 -2.15 26.99 -6.44
N GLN A 154 -3.14 26.71 -5.58
CA GLN A 154 -3.36 25.35 -5.09
C GLN A 154 -3.99 24.51 -6.20
N VAL A 155 -3.28 23.48 -6.66
CA VAL A 155 -3.82 22.46 -7.56
C VAL A 155 -4.24 21.26 -6.72
N ILE A 156 -5.55 21.06 -6.58
CA ILE A 156 -6.12 19.84 -5.99
C ILE A 156 -6.31 18.83 -7.11
N VAL A 157 -5.45 17.80 -7.15
CA VAL A 157 -5.60 16.70 -8.10
C VAL A 157 -6.62 15.70 -7.55
N ARG A 158 -7.79 15.62 -8.20
CA ARG A 158 -8.74 14.51 -8.02
C ARG A 158 -8.71 13.65 -9.28
N HIS A 159 -8.33 12.39 -9.13
CA HIS A 159 -8.45 11.40 -10.20
C HIS A 159 -9.92 10.96 -10.28
N VAL A 160 -10.62 11.37 -11.33
CA VAL A 160 -11.96 10.86 -11.68
C VAL A 160 -11.74 9.87 -12.82
N ALA A 161 -11.88 8.58 -12.51
CA ALA A 161 -12.06 7.59 -13.56
C ALA A 161 -13.44 7.84 -14.20
N ASP A 162 -13.46 7.76 -15.53
CA ASP A 162 -14.59 7.94 -16.45
C ASP A 162 -14.62 9.31 -17.13
N GLY A 163 -14.14 9.30 -18.37
CA GLY A 163 -13.79 10.47 -19.16
C GLY A 163 -14.97 11.39 -19.46
N VAL A 164 -15.07 12.49 -18.72
CA VAL A 164 -15.00 13.89 -19.19
C VAL A 164 -14.63 14.73 -17.97
N GLY A 165 -13.43 15.32 -17.96
CA GLY A 165 -13.02 16.23 -16.90
C GLY A 165 -13.50 17.66 -17.20
N HIS A 166 -14.48 18.17 -16.46
CA HIS A 166 -14.79 19.60 -16.45
C HIS A 166 -13.96 20.30 -15.36
N ALA A 167 -13.12 21.24 -15.78
CA ALA A 167 -12.44 22.16 -14.87
C ALA A 167 -13.33 23.40 -14.65
N HIS A 168 -13.90 23.54 -13.46
CA HIS A 168 -14.48 24.81 -13.02
C HIS A 168 -13.49 25.51 -12.09
N GLY A 169 -12.86 26.57 -12.60
CA GLY A 169 -12.14 27.51 -11.75
C GLY A 169 -13.14 28.32 -10.93
N LEU A 170 -13.23 28.06 -9.63
CA LEU A 170 -13.88 28.98 -8.71
C LEU A 170 -12.93 30.15 -8.47
N ARG A 171 -13.28 31.31 -9.03
CA ARG A 171 -12.71 32.58 -8.57
C ARG A 171 -13.28 32.84 -7.17
N GLY A 172 -12.45 32.71 -6.15
CA GLY A 172 -12.76 33.21 -4.82
C GLY A 172 -12.47 34.71 -4.75
N LEU A 173 -13.53 35.46 -4.45
CA LEU A 173 -13.63 36.67 -3.60
C LEU A 173 -12.36 37.50 -3.38
#